data_AF-A0A960GLN9-F1
#
_entry.id   AF-A0A960GLN9-F1
#
_cell.length_a   1.000
_cell.length_b   1.000
_cell.length_c   1.000
_cell.angle_alpha   90.00
_cell.angle_beta   90.00
_cell.angle_gamma   90.00
#
_symmetry.space_group_name_H-M   'P 1'
#
loop_
_entity.id
_entity.type
_entity.pdbx_description
1 polymer ?
#
loop_
_entity_poly.entity_id
_entity_poly.type
_entity_poly.pdbx_seq_one_letter_code
_entity_poly.pdbx_strand_id
1 'polypeptide(L)'
;MPMFRRTFAVLTALVTAAALASGCSSKPSEPLPDAAGLVQQSITTTKALKSAHLEIAVNGKIDGLPVKTLSGDLTNEPSVAIKGSSKISMGGSDVDIQLVVLDGTLYAALTPDSWLDMGPAAEVYDPSVILNPDTGLANMLAS
;
A
#
# COMPACT_ATOMS: atom_id res chain seq x y z
N MET A 1 -26.40 47.25 60.51
CA MET A 1 -25.74 45.96 60.78
C MET A 1 -24.64 45.74 59.74
N PRO A 2 -23.48 45.21 60.16
CA PRO A 2 -22.18 45.42 59.50
C PRO A 2 -21.90 44.47 58.32
N MET A 3 -20.91 44.86 57.51
CA MET A 3 -20.18 44.01 56.56
C MET A 3 -19.71 42.70 57.22
N PHE A 4 -19.60 41.60 56.46
CA PHE A 4 -18.39 40.78 56.47
C PHE A 4 -18.33 39.75 55.32
N ARG A 5 -17.31 39.96 54.47
CA ARG A 5 -16.39 38.98 53.86
C ARG A 5 -16.91 37.84 52.97
N ARG A 6 -16.71 38.08 51.66
CA ARG A 6 -16.02 37.19 50.70
C ARG A 6 -15.12 36.13 51.37
N THR A 7 -15.55 34.87 51.40
CA THR A 7 -14.68 33.67 51.42
C THR A 7 -15.57 32.42 51.36
N PHE A 8 -15.86 31.91 50.17
CA PHE A 8 -16.21 30.49 49.95
C PHE A 8 -15.90 30.13 48.50
N ALA A 9 -14.64 30.35 48.11
CA ALA A 9 -13.99 29.54 47.10
C ALA A 9 -13.09 28.55 47.86
N VAL A 10 -12.81 27.39 47.25
CA VAL A 10 -11.99 26.29 47.79
C VAL A 10 -12.79 25.23 48.56
N LEU A 11 -13.55 24.39 47.84
CA LEU A 11 -13.62 22.93 48.11
C LEU A 11 -14.34 22.14 46.99
N THR A 12 -14.02 22.38 45.72
CA THR A 12 -14.59 21.60 44.59
C THR A 12 -13.57 21.48 43.46
N ALA A 13 -12.38 20.99 43.78
CA ALA A 13 -11.33 20.75 42.79
C ALA A 13 -10.49 19.51 43.12
N LEU A 14 -11.11 18.44 43.64
CA LEU A 14 -10.38 17.22 43.99
C LEU A 14 -11.14 15.91 43.75
N VAL A 15 -11.98 15.84 42.70
CA VAL A 15 -12.60 14.54 42.29
C VAL A 15 -12.57 14.30 40.77
N THR A 16 -12.20 15.28 39.94
CA THR A 16 -12.18 15.13 38.46
C THR A 16 -10.81 14.82 37.86
N ALA A 17 -9.88 14.27 38.64
CA ALA A 17 -8.54 13.87 38.16
C ALA A 17 -8.29 12.34 38.21
N ALA A 18 -9.31 11.52 38.46
CA ALA A 18 -9.21 10.05 38.46
C ALA A 18 -9.93 9.37 37.28
N ALA A 19 -10.44 10.14 36.31
CA ALA A 19 -11.19 9.61 35.16
C ALA A 19 -10.44 9.66 33.81
N LEU A 20 -9.14 9.95 33.82
CA LEU A 20 -8.29 9.99 32.61
C LEU A 20 -7.14 8.96 32.64
N ALA A 21 -7.19 8.03 33.59
CA ALA A 21 -6.26 6.90 33.68
C ALA A 21 -6.91 5.54 33.32
N SER A 22 -8.00 5.54 32.55
CA SER A 22 -8.26 4.44 31.62
C SER A 22 -7.40 4.71 30.38
N GLY A 23 -6.07 4.61 30.49
CA GLY A 23 -5.49 3.28 30.50
C GLY A 23 -5.69 2.74 29.09
N CYS A 24 -4.65 2.81 28.25
CA CYS A 24 -4.38 1.72 27.33
C CYS A 24 -4.27 0.47 28.20
N SER A 25 -5.41 -0.09 28.60
CA SER A 25 -5.49 -1.45 29.05
C SER A 25 -5.06 -2.21 27.81
N SER A 26 -3.81 -2.69 27.83
CA SER A 26 -3.35 -3.76 26.97
C SER A 26 -4.47 -4.79 27.02
N LYS A 27 -5.31 -4.82 25.97
CA LYS A 27 -6.28 -5.89 25.79
C LYS A 27 -5.49 -7.17 26.02
N PRO A 28 -5.99 -8.14 26.81
CA PRO A 28 -5.39 -9.46 26.84
C PRO A 28 -5.12 -9.84 25.39
N SER A 29 -3.86 -10.14 25.07
CA SER A 29 -3.47 -10.49 23.71
C SER A 29 -4.33 -11.67 23.30
N GLU A 30 -5.29 -11.43 22.41
CA GLU A 30 -6.03 -12.52 21.80
C GLU A 30 -4.99 -13.46 21.16
N PRO A 31 -5.18 -14.78 21.27
CA PRO A 31 -4.28 -15.72 20.63
C PRO A 31 -4.18 -15.39 19.14
N LEU A 32 -2.96 -15.26 18.63
CA LEU A 32 -2.77 -15.11 17.20
C LEU A 32 -3.32 -16.36 16.48
N PRO A 33 -3.95 -16.19 15.31
CA PRO A 33 -4.42 -17.31 14.52
C PRO A 33 -3.25 -18.20 14.04
N ASP A 34 -3.56 -19.43 13.68
CA ASP A 34 -2.60 -20.35 13.08
C ASP A 34 -2.04 -19.80 11.76
N ALA A 35 -0.71 -19.69 11.68
CA ALA A 35 -0.04 -19.12 10.53
C ALA A 35 -0.18 -20.00 9.27
N ALA A 36 -0.07 -21.34 9.43
CA ALA A 36 -0.09 -22.25 8.29
C ALA A 36 -1.45 -22.24 7.58
N GLY A 37 -2.54 -22.31 8.35
CA GLY A 37 -3.90 -22.19 7.83
C GLY A 37 -4.16 -20.87 7.13
N LEU A 38 -3.69 -19.76 7.70
CA LEU A 38 -3.83 -18.43 7.07
C LEU A 38 -3.05 -18.30 5.77
N VAL A 39 -1.82 -18.80 5.70
CA VAL A 39 -1.02 -18.79 4.46
C VAL A 39 -1.71 -19.65 3.38
N GLN A 40 -2.23 -20.83 3.75
CA GLN A 40 -2.95 -21.69 2.81
C GLN A 40 -4.21 -21.02 2.23
N GLN A 41 -4.96 -20.30 3.07
CA GLN A 41 -6.12 -19.50 2.63
C GLN A 41 -5.69 -18.34 1.73
N SER A 42 -4.57 -17.69 2.06
CA SER A 42 -4.01 -16.57 1.28
C SER A 42 -3.54 -17.03 -0.10
N ILE A 43 -2.86 -18.18 -0.21
CA ILE A 43 -2.48 -18.79 -1.49
C ILE A 43 -3.72 -19.02 -2.34
N THR A 44 -4.74 -19.68 -1.78
CA THR A 44 -5.99 -20.01 -2.49
C THR A 44 -6.68 -18.76 -3.02
N THR A 45 -6.76 -17.72 -2.18
CA THR A 45 -7.39 -16.44 -2.54
C THR A 45 -6.58 -15.69 -3.59
N THR A 46 -5.25 -15.66 -3.45
CA THR A 46 -4.35 -14.95 -4.37
C THR A 46 -4.34 -15.59 -5.77
N LYS A 47 -4.40 -16.94 -5.87
CA LYS A 47 -4.53 -17.64 -7.16
C LYS A 47 -5.82 -17.28 -7.92
N ALA A 48 -6.87 -16.87 -7.21
CA ALA A 48 -8.16 -16.52 -7.80
C ALA A 48 -8.26 -15.05 -8.23
N LEU A 49 -7.28 -14.19 -7.89
CA LEU A 49 -7.31 -12.78 -8.24
C LEU A 49 -7.25 -12.58 -9.74
N LYS A 50 -8.13 -11.72 -10.24
CA LYS A 50 -8.16 -11.28 -11.64
C LYS A 50 -7.60 -9.87 -11.81
N SER A 51 -7.81 -9.04 -10.79
CA SER A 51 -7.36 -7.67 -10.73
C SER A 51 -6.99 -7.30 -9.30
N ALA A 52 -6.09 -6.33 -9.15
CA ALA A 52 -5.72 -5.75 -7.87
C ALA A 52 -5.23 -4.32 -8.05
N HIS A 53 -5.45 -3.50 -7.02
CA HIS A 53 -4.68 -2.27 -6.85
C HIS A 53 -3.36 -2.62 -6.17
N LEU A 54 -2.25 -2.09 -6.68
CA LEU A 54 -0.91 -2.36 -6.21
C LEU A 54 -0.22 -1.07 -5.79
N GLU A 55 0.38 -1.12 -4.60
CA GLU A 55 1.29 -0.11 -4.08
C GLU A 55 2.65 -0.78 -3.87
N ILE A 56 3.64 -0.39 -4.67
CA ILE A 56 4.99 -0.95 -4.66
C ILE A 56 5.95 0.15 -4.22
N ALA A 57 6.81 -0.16 -3.26
CA ALA A 57 7.88 0.72 -2.81
C ALA A 57 9.19 -0.06 -2.73
N VAL A 58 10.25 0.50 -3.31
CA VAL A 58 11.61 -0.03 -3.23
C VAL A 58 12.35 0.74 -2.15
N ASN A 59 12.69 0.03 -1.07
CA ASN A 59 13.51 0.58 -0.01
C ASN A 59 14.99 0.35 -0.33
N GLY A 60 15.75 1.42 -0.49
CA GLY A 60 17.17 1.37 -0.86
C GLY A 60 17.40 1.42 -2.36
N LYS A 61 18.45 0.76 -2.83
CA LYS A 61 18.84 0.71 -4.26
C LYS A 61 18.98 -0.74 -4.69
N ILE A 62 18.27 -1.11 -5.75
CA ILE A 62 18.41 -2.40 -6.42
C ILE A 62 19.05 -2.13 -7.78
N ASP A 63 20.19 -2.76 -8.04
CA ASP A 63 20.89 -2.57 -9.31
C ASP A 63 20.05 -3.13 -10.47
N GLY A 64 19.93 -2.35 -11.54
CA GLY A 64 19.08 -2.69 -12.68
C GLY A 64 17.59 -2.40 -12.50
N LEU A 65 17.14 -1.93 -11.32
CA LEU A 65 15.74 -1.56 -11.08
C LEU A 65 15.59 -0.05 -10.86
N PRO A 66 15.10 0.71 -11.86
CA PRO A 66 14.97 2.15 -11.75
C PRO A 66 13.74 2.58 -10.92
N VAL A 67 12.78 1.69 -10.68
CA VAL A 67 11.53 2.00 -9.95
C VAL A 67 11.83 2.26 -8.47
N LYS A 68 11.27 3.36 -7.95
CA LYS A 68 11.25 3.68 -6.52
C LYS A 68 9.89 3.44 -5.91
N THR A 69 8.83 3.93 -6.56
CA THR A 69 7.45 3.67 -6.16
C THR A 69 6.58 3.42 -7.38
N LEU A 70 5.52 2.64 -7.22
CA LEU A 70 4.47 2.46 -8.23
C LEU A 70 3.13 2.32 -7.52
N SER A 71 2.13 3.06 -7.97
CA SER A 71 0.73 2.93 -7.57
C SER A 71 -0.10 2.70 -8.83
N GLY A 72 -0.92 1.66 -8.86
CA GLY A 72 -1.74 1.40 -10.04
C GLY A 72 -2.67 0.21 -9.93
N ASP A 73 -3.61 0.17 -10.87
CA ASP A 73 -4.56 -0.92 -11.01
C ASP A 73 -4.08 -1.88 -12.09
N LEU A 74 -3.97 -3.16 -11.73
CA LEU A 74 -3.63 -4.27 -12.63
C LEU A 74 -4.85 -5.15 -12.84
N THR A 75 -5.06 -5.61 -14.07
CA THR A 75 -5.95 -6.73 -14.39
C THR A 75 -5.30 -7.67 -15.40
N ASN A 76 -5.61 -8.97 -15.27
CA ASN A 76 -5.28 -10.01 -16.26
C ASN A 76 -6.51 -10.45 -17.07
N GLU A 77 -7.72 -10.06 -16.66
CA GLU A 77 -8.97 -10.42 -17.34
C GLU A 77 -9.84 -9.18 -17.61
N PRO A 78 -10.47 -9.06 -18.79
CA PRO A 78 -10.42 -9.99 -19.93
C PRO A 78 -9.10 -9.95 -20.72
N SER A 79 -8.25 -8.96 -20.48
CA SER A 79 -6.93 -8.82 -21.06
C SER A 79 -5.97 -8.20 -20.04
N VAL A 80 -4.67 -8.37 -20.27
CA VAL A 80 -3.64 -7.76 -19.43
C VAL A 80 -3.66 -6.25 -19.63
N ALA A 81 -3.90 -5.51 -18.55
CA ALA A 81 -3.82 -4.07 -18.54
C ALA A 81 -3.32 -3.55 -17.18
N ILE A 82 -2.57 -2.47 -17.22
CA ILE A 82 -2.22 -1.69 -16.02
C ILE A 82 -2.45 -0.22 -16.31
N LYS A 83 -2.86 0.54 -15.30
CA LYS A 83 -2.85 2.00 -15.32
C LYS A 83 -2.36 2.50 -13.97
N GLY A 84 -1.38 3.40 -13.98
CA GLY A 84 -0.83 3.90 -12.74
C GLY A 84 0.15 5.05 -12.91
N SER A 85 0.80 5.35 -11.80
CA SER A 85 1.92 6.29 -11.73
C SER A 85 3.10 5.64 -11.02
N SER A 86 4.30 6.10 -11.35
CA SER A 86 5.52 5.60 -10.75
C SER A 86 6.53 6.72 -10.59
N LYS A 87 7.32 6.63 -9.53
CA LYS A 87 8.57 7.38 -9.39
C LYS A 87 9.71 6.49 -9.82
N ILE A 88 10.52 6.94 -10.77
CA ILE A 88 11.68 6.22 -11.27
C ILE A 88 12.95 7.07 -11.15
N SER A 89 14.10 6.40 -11.09
CA SER A 89 15.40 7.05 -11.27
C SER A 89 15.79 7.01 -12.74
N MET A 90 16.01 8.18 -13.34
CA MET A 90 16.42 8.34 -14.73
C MET A 90 17.59 9.33 -14.80
N GLY A 91 18.73 8.90 -15.33
CA GLY A 91 19.93 9.75 -15.42
C GLY A 91 20.45 10.26 -14.07
N GLY A 92 20.22 9.50 -12.98
CA GLY A 92 20.62 9.89 -11.63
C GLY A 92 19.68 10.89 -10.94
N SER A 93 18.58 11.28 -11.60
CA SER A 93 17.52 12.12 -11.02
C SER A 93 16.24 11.31 -10.83
N ASP A 94 15.39 11.74 -9.91
CA ASP A 94 14.07 11.15 -9.72
C ASP A 94 13.05 11.88 -10.60
N VAL A 95 12.22 11.10 -11.28
CA VAL A 95 11.12 11.61 -12.11
C VAL A 95 9.84 10.86 -11.82
N ASP A 96 8.72 11.58 -11.82
CA ASP A 96 7.38 10.99 -11.75
C ASP A 96 6.87 10.75 -13.18
N ILE A 97 6.32 9.56 -13.41
CA ILE A 97 5.75 9.14 -14.69
C ILE A 97 4.33 8.60 -14.50
N GLN A 98 3.50 8.72 -15.53
CA GLN A 98 2.31 7.91 -15.68
C GLN A 98 2.62 6.74 -16.61
N LEU A 99 1.96 5.60 -16.37
CA LEU A 99 2.14 4.39 -17.15
C LEU A 99 0.80 3.72 -17.46
N VAL A 100 0.69 3.18 -18.67
CA VAL A 100 -0.42 2.32 -19.11
C VAL A 100 0.17 1.14 -19.85
N VAL A 101 -0.29 -0.07 -19.56
CA VAL A 101 -0.13 -1.21 -20.49
C VAL A 101 -1.51 -1.54 -21.02
N LEU A 102 -1.63 -1.57 -22.34
CA LEU A 102 -2.84 -1.98 -23.05
C LEU A 102 -2.41 -2.81 -24.26
N ASP A 103 -3.08 -3.94 -24.48
CA ASP A 103 -2.83 -4.84 -25.61
C ASP A 103 -1.35 -5.27 -25.74
N GLY A 104 -0.66 -5.39 -24.60
CA GLY A 104 0.75 -5.80 -24.52
C GLY A 104 1.76 -4.67 -24.79
N THR A 105 1.33 -3.45 -25.10
CA THR A 105 2.20 -2.29 -25.31
C THR A 105 2.28 -1.43 -24.06
N LEU A 106 3.49 -1.03 -23.68
CA LEU A 106 3.73 -0.07 -22.61
C LEU A 106 3.69 1.36 -23.16
N TYR A 107 2.87 2.20 -22.54
CA TYR A 107 2.83 3.64 -22.74
C TYR A 107 3.30 4.35 -21.48
N ALA A 108 4.13 5.38 -21.63
CA ALA A 108 4.60 6.20 -20.51
C ALA A 108 4.47 7.69 -20.82
N ALA A 109 4.23 8.50 -19.79
CA ALA A 109 4.13 9.95 -19.93
C ALA A 109 4.84 10.65 -18.77
N LEU A 110 5.79 11.56 -19.11
CA LEU A 110 6.47 12.43 -18.14
C LEU A 110 5.62 13.65 -17.76
N THR A 111 4.77 14.09 -18.67
CA THR A 111 3.81 15.18 -18.45
C THR A 111 2.40 14.65 -18.72
N PRO A 112 1.36 15.20 -18.08
CA PRO A 112 -0.02 14.83 -18.36
C PRO A 112 -0.33 14.83 -19.86
N ASP A 113 -1.08 13.83 -20.31
CA ASP A 113 -1.56 13.65 -21.68
C ASP A 113 -0.50 13.54 -22.80
N SER A 114 0.78 13.46 -22.46
CA SER A 114 1.89 13.28 -23.41
C SER A 114 2.42 11.84 -23.40
N TRP A 115 1.66 10.93 -24.00
CA TRP A 115 1.98 9.49 -24.03
C TRP A 115 2.99 9.14 -25.12
N LEU A 116 4.02 8.40 -24.73
CA LEU A 116 5.01 7.78 -25.60
C LEU A 116 4.75 6.27 -25.65
N ASP A 117 4.77 5.70 -26.85
CA ASP A 117 4.82 4.26 -27.06
C ASP A 117 6.24 3.78 -26.75
N MET A 118 6.35 2.90 -25.74
CA MET A 118 7.61 2.34 -25.26
C MET A 118 7.88 0.94 -25.82
N GLY A 119 7.02 0.43 -26.71
CA GLY A 119 7.10 -0.91 -27.25
C GLY A 119 6.45 -1.98 -26.37
N PRO A 120 6.74 -3.26 -26.64
CA PRO A 120 6.15 -4.38 -25.90
C PRO A 120 6.48 -4.32 -24.41
N ALA A 121 5.47 -4.39 -23.55
CA ALA A 121 5.64 -4.35 -22.10
C ALA A 121 6.57 -5.47 -21.61
N ALA A 122 6.50 -6.66 -22.22
CA ALA A 122 7.33 -7.81 -21.86
C ALA A 122 8.85 -7.61 -22.07
N GLU A 123 9.27 -6.62 -22.88
CA GLU A 123 10.68 -6.26 -23.03
C GLU A 123 11.20 -5.41 -21.85
N VAL A 124 10.30 -4.79 -21.09
CA VAL A 124 10.60 -4.03 -19.87
C VAL A 124 10.25 -4.87 -18.64
N TYR A 125 8.97 -5.20 -18.47
CA TYR A 125 8.41 -6.10 -17.47
C TYR A 125 6.98 -6.47 -17.87
N ASP A 126 6.65 -7.77 -17.93
CA ASP A 126 5.28 -8.22 -18.15
C ASP A 126 4.47 -8.14 -16.84
N PRO A 127 3.50 -7.21 -16.71
CA PRO A 127 2.74 -7.05 -15.47
C PRO A 127 1.80 -8.23 -15.19
N SER A 128 1.50 -9.07 -16.19
CA SER A 128 0.60 -10.21 -16.02
C SER A 128 1.13 -11.24 -15.03
N VAL A 129 2.45 -11.30 -14.87
CA VAL A 129 3.12 -12.27 -14.00
C VAL A 129 2.80 -12.07 -12.53
N ILE A 130 2.44 -10.85 -12.10
CA ILE A 130 2.15 -10.54 -10.68
C ILE A 130 0.97 -11.36 -10.17
N LEU A 131 -0.10 -11.45 -10.96
CA LEU A 131 -1.32 -12.21 -10.63
C LEU A 131 -1.36 -13.59 -11.30
N ASN A 132 -0.25 -14.05 -11.89
CA ASN A 132 -0.17 -15.41 -12.41
C ASN A 132 -0.26 -16.43 -11.25
N PRO A 133 -1.15 -17.44 -11.34
CA PRO A 133 -1.39 -18.38 -10.23
C PRO A 133 -0.20 -19.31 -9.93
N ASP A 134 0.72 -19.46 -10.88
CA ASP A 134 1.81 -20.44 -10.85
C ASP A 134 3.20 -19.79 -10.72
N THR A 135 3.35 -18.55 -11.19
CA THR A 135 4.65 -17.84 -11.15
C THR A 135 4.60 -16.50 -10.41
N GLY A 136 3.43 -16.04 -9.98
CA GLY A 136 3.21 -14.74 -9.34
C GLY A 136 3.20 -14.78 -7.81
N LEU A 137 2.48 -13.82 -7.21
CA LEU A 137 2.38 -13.66 -5.75
C LEU A 137 1.89 -14.93 -5.03
N ALA A 138 0.98 -15.67 -5.66
CA ALA A 138 0.49 -16.93 -5.10
C ALA A 138 1.60 -17.99 -4.97
N ASN A 139 2.54 -18.03 -5.92
CA ASN A 139 3.68 -18.93 -5.86
C ASN A 139 4.71 -18.46 -4.83
N MET A 140 4.92 -17.15 -4.72
CA MET A 140 5.77 -16.58 -3.66
C MET A 140 5.27 -16.95 -2.25
N LEU A 141 3.95 -16.98 -2.04
CA LEU A 141 3.36 -17.43 -0.76
C LEU A 141 3.51 -18.93 -0.51
N ALA A 142 3.72 -19.74 -1.56
CA ALA A 142 3.85 -21.18 -1.47
C ALA A 142 5.32 -21.66 -1.37
N SER A 143 6.27 -20.73 -1.42
CA SER A 143 7.73 -21.00 -1.48
C SER A 143 8.37 -21.11 -0.10
#